data_AF-A0A9D8K418-F1
#
_entry.id   AF-A0A9D8K418-F1
#
_cell.length_a   1.000
_cell.length_b   1.000
_cell.length_c   1.000
_cell.angle_alpha   90.00
_cell.angle_beta   90.00
_cell.angle_gamma   90.00
#
_symmetry.space_group_name_H-M   'P 1'
#
loop_
_entity.id
_entity.type
_entity.pdbx_description
1 polymer ?
#
loop_
_entity_poly.entity_id
_entity_poly.type
_entity_poly.pdbx_seq_one_letter_code
_entity_poly.pdbx_strand_id
1 'polypeptide(L)'
;MGISRWYYFCNMQHRVARKLSHFITGSENSYREIMEVFRLPKDSLRVIYDGVDNSIFNRPPGIENQENRLLTVNSGDTPLKGLKFLLEAVAELRKERNIQLLIVGKPLQNGYTEGLLESLGISDCVTYTGQIDTPELVRQYSMATMLVVPSVYEGFGLPAAEAMSCGTPVVSTTAGALPEVVGDAGMLVPPANTGALIEAITALLDNPAKRKHLAEMGHKRVTQMFNWQSTAKYTADLYKEAIRDQKRFIAA
;
A
#
# COMPACT_ATOMS: atom_id res chain seq x y z
N MET A 1 -6.43 1.31 -33.05
CA MET A 1 -5.27 1.86 -32.32
C MET A 1 -4.62 0.72 -31.54
N GLY A 2 -3.40 0.34 -31.89
CA GLY A 2 -2.77 -0.89 -31.38
C GLY A 2 -2.22 -0.81 -29.96
N ILE A 3 -1.98 -1.98 -29.38
CA ILE A 3 -1.35 -2.21 -28.07
C ILE A 3 -0.03 -1.42 -27.90
N SER A 4 0.70 -1.15 -29.00
CA SER A 4 1.94 -0.37 -29.01
C SER A 4 1.81 1.06 -28.46
N ARG A 5 0.64 1.71 -28.58
CA ARG A 5 0.40 3.05 -28.00
C ARG A 5 0.41 2.99 -26.47
N TRP A 6 -0.12 1.91 -25.89
CA TRP A 6 -0.18 1.72 -24.45
C TRP A 6 1.21 1.49 -23.85
N TYR A 7 2.15 0.88 -24.59
CA TYR A 7 3.53 0.66 -24.14
C TYR A 7 4.54 1.68 -24.65
N TYR A 8 4.10 2.72 -25.37
CA TYR A 8 5.01 3.72 -25.94
C TYR A 8 5.86 4.42 -24.86
N PHE A 9 5.28 4.58 -23.65
CA PHE A 9 6.00 5.14 -22.52
C PHE A 9 7.22 4.28 -22.11
N CYS A 10 7.16 2.95 -22.24
CA CYS A 10 8.29 2.07 -21.92
C CYS A 10 9.49 2.31 -22.85
N ASN A 11 9.23 2.49 -24.16
CA ASN A 11 10.29 2.79 -25.13
C ASN A 11 10.93 4.15 -24.86
N MET A 12 10.12 5.15 -24.50
CA MET A 12 10.61 6.46 -24.11
C MET A 12 11.43 6.37 -22.81
N GLN A 13 10.93 5.68 -21.78
CA GLN A 13 11.63 5.46 -20.52
C GLN A 13 12.97 4.75 -20.73
N HIS A 14 13.04 3.74 -21.59
CA HIS A 14 14.30 3.03 -21.86
C HIS A 14 15.34 3.95 -22.51
N ARG A 15 14.91 4.83 -23.43
CA ARG A 15 15.79 5.83 -24.05
C ARG A 15 16.25 6.91 -23.08
N VAL A 16 15.37 7.38 -22.20
CA VAL A 16 15.67 8.44 -21.22
C VAL A 16 16.57 7.91 -20.11
N ALA A 17 16.28 6.71 -19.59
CA ALA A 17 17.06 6.10 -18.53
C ALA A 17 18.55 6.01 -18.90
N ARG A 18 18.89 5.62 -20.13
CA ARG A 18 20.29 5.55 -20.57
C ARG A 18 21.04 6.89 -20.61
N LYS A 19 20.33 8.02 -20.44
CA LYS A 19 20.90 9.38 -20.37
C LYS A 19 21.00 9.91 -18.94
N LEU A 20 20.44 9.20 -17.96
CA LEU A 20 20.49 9.57 -16.56
C LEU A 20 21.61 8.80 -15.87
N SER A 21 22.30 9.45 -14.93
CA SER A 21 23.40 8.86 -14.18
C SER A 21 22.98 8.30 -12.83
N HIS A 22 21.89 8.81 -12.25
CA HIS A 22 21.41 8.43 -10.92
C HIS A 22 19.89 8.25 -10.93
N PHE A 23 19.42 7.24 -10.22
CA PHE A 23 18.01 6.88 -10.10
C PHE A 23 17.66 6.57 -8.65
N ILE A 24 16.41 6.86 -8.30
CA ILE A 24 15.81 6.49 -7.02
C ILE A 24 14.63 5.56 -7.30
N THR A 25 14.47 4.54 -6.49
CA THR A 25 13.25 3.75 -6.41
C THR A 25 12.82 3.54 -4.97
N GLY A 26 11.51 3.38 -4.76
CA GLY A 26 10.89 3.31 -3.44
C GLY A 26 10.92 1.93 -2.79
N SER A 27 11.40 0.88 -3.45
CA SER A 27 11.43 -0.49 -2.90
C SER A 27 12.50 -1.37 -3.55
N GLU A 28 12.92 -2.42 -2.84
CA GLU A 28 13.82 -3.46 -3.35
C GLU A 28 13.14 -4.32 -4.42
N ASN A 29 11.82 -4.50 -4.36
CA ASN A 29 11.05 -5.13 -5.42
C ASN A 29 11.16 -4.32 -6.72
N SER A 30 10.85 -3.02 -6.67
CA SER A 30 10.98 -2.15 -7.83
C SER A 30 12.44 -2.03 -8.29
N TYR A 31 13.41 -2.06 -7.38
CA TYR A 31 14.84 -2.12 -7.74
C TYR A 31 15.13 -3.30 -8.67
N ARG A 32 14.72 -4.51 -8.27
CA ARG A 32 14.96 -5.73 -9.05
C ARG A 32 14.27 -5.66 -10.42
N GLU A 33 13.00 -5.26 -10.47
CA GLU A 33 12.24 -5.10 -11.71
C GLU A 33 12.89 -4.07 -12.66
N ILE A 34 13.30 -2.91 -12.13
CA ILE A 34 13.95 -1.86 -12.92
C ILE A 34 15.30 -2.35 -13.46
N MET A 35 16.11 -3.00 -12.64
CA MET A 35 17.41 -3.52 -13.07
C MET A 35 17.28 -4.61 -14.13
N GLU A 36 16.27 -5.48 -14.02
CA GLU A 36 15.99 -6.52 -15.01
C GLU A 36 15.58 -5.93 -16.37
N VAL A 37 14.66 -4.97 -16.36
CA VAL A 37 14.06 -4.40 -17.58
C VAL A 37 14.98 -3.37 -18.24
N PHE A 38 15.53 -2.44 -17.47
CA PHE A 38 16.30 -1.32 -18.00
C PHE A 38 17.80 -1.60 -18.10
N ARG A 39 18.30 -2.60 -17.37
CA ARG A 39 19.73 -2.99 -17.34
C ARG A 39 20.63 -1.78 -17.11
N LEU A 40 20.28 -0.98 -16.11
CA LEU A 40 21.01 0.22 -15.75
C LEU A 40 22.43 -0.11 -15.27
N PRO A 41 23.39 0.83 -15.36
CA PRO A 41 24.72 0.64 -14.79
C PRO A 41 24.66 0.23 -13.31
N LYS A 42 25.54 -0.68 -12.91
CA LYS A 42 25.73 -1.05 -11.51
C LYS A 42 25.97 0.23 -10.70
N ASP A 43 25.33 0.33 -9.54
CA ASP A 43 25.39 1.49 -8.65
C ASP A 43 24.76 2.79 -9.16
N SER A 44 24.00 2.80 -10.26
CA SER A 44 23.24 3.99 -10.69
C SER A 44 21.86 4.12 -10.01
N LEU A 45 21.31 3.01 -9.50
CA LEU A 45 20.02 2.97 -8.82
C LEU A 45 20.20 2.84 -7.30
N ARG A 46 19.47 3.66 -6.54
CA ARG A 46 19.40 3.60 -5.07
C ARG A 46 17.98 3.29 -4.64
N VAL A 47 17.83 2.41 -3.66
CA VAL A 47 16.57 2.25 -2.93
C VAL A 47 16.52 3.30 -1.85
N ILE A 48 15.50 4.15 -1.91
CA ILE A 48 15.18 5.12 -0.86
C ILE A 48 13.68 4.97 -0.62
N TYR A 49 13.33 4.32 0.49
CA TYR A 49 11.92 4.09 0.85
C TYR A 49 11.17 5.41 1.03
N ASP A 50 9.87 5.38 0.71
CA ASP A 50 8.97 6.47 1.05
C ASP A 50 8.85 6.59 2.59
N GLY A 51 8.57 7.81 3.04
CA GLY A 51 8.32 8.09 4.45
C GLY A 51 6.83 8.11 4.79
N VAL A 52 6.52 7.86 6.05
CA VAL A 52 5.24 8.23 6.68
C VAL A 52 5.49 9.35 7.68
N ASP A 53 4.65 10.38 7.64
CA ASP A 53 4.69 11.44 8.64
C ASP A 53 3.95 11.00 9.90
N ASN A 54 4.69 10.48 10.87
CA ASN A 54 4.14 10.01 12.14
C ASN A 54 3.60 11.14 13.03
N SER A 55 3.84 12.42 12.70
CA SER A 55 3.18 13.54 13.37
C SER A 55 1.75 13.74 12.88
N ILE A 56 1.46 13.29 11.65
CA ILE A 56 0.14 13.35 11.02
C ILE A 56 -0.59 12.02 11.22
N PHE A 57 0.02 10.90 10.82
CA PHE A 57 -0.53 9.55 10.93
C PHE A 57 -0.31 8.97 12.33
N ASN A 58 -0.86 9.63 13.33
CA ASN A 58 -0.81 9.18 14.71
C ASN A 58 -2.23 8.97 15.23
N ARG A 59 -2.43 7.94 16.05
CA ARG A 59 -3.72 7.65 16.67
C ARG A 59 -4.15 8.81 17.58
N PRO A 60 -5.28 9.48 17.31
CA PRO A 60 -5.83 10.49 18.21
C PRO A 60 -6.28 9.87 19.55
N PRO A 61 -6.13 10.59 20.68
CA PRO A 61 -6.58 10.11 21.98
C PRO A 61 -8.10 9.95 22.01
N GLY A 62 -8.59 8.93 22.73
CA GLY A 62 -10.03 8.70 22.94
C GLY A 62 -10.78 8.09 21.76
N ILE A 63 -10.10 7.72 20.66
CA ILE A 63 -10.74 6.94 19.60
C ILE A 63 -10.83 5.48 20.02
N GLU A 64 -12.04 4.92 19.94
CA GLU A 64 -12.31 3.50 20.11
C GLU A 64 -12.39 2.80 18.75
N ASN A 65 -11.92 1.55 18.71
CA ASN A 65 -12.08 0.72 17.52
C ASN A 65 -13.54 0.29 17.40
N GLN A 66 -14.08 0.35 16.19
CA GLN A 66 -15.37 -0.22 15.86
C GLN A 66 -15.17 -1.71 15.56
N GLU A 67 -15.94 -2.55 16.24
CA GLU A 67 -15.88 -4.01 16.07
C GLU A 67 -16.25 -4.43 14.65
N ASN A 68 -15.57 -5.46 14.15
CA ASN A 68 -15.83 -6.08 12.84
C ASN A 68 -15.77 -5.11 11.64
N ARG A 69 -15.13 -3.96 11.83
CA ARG A 69 -14.96 -2.95 10.80
C ARG A 69 -13.63 -3.13 10.07
N LEU A 70 -13.71 -3.59 8.83
CA LEU A 70 -12.60 -3.63 7.91
C LEU A 70 -12.49 -2.29 7.19
N LEU A 71 -11.27 -1.86 6.91
CA LEU A 71 -10.99 -0.70 6.08
C LEU A 71 -10.11 -1.12 4.91
N THR A 72 -10.30 -0.51 3.75
CA THR A 72 -9.34 -0.56 2.65
C THR A 72 -9.26 0.80 1.99
N VAL A 73 -8.07 1.17 1.50
CA VAL A 73 -7.89 2.41 0.73
C VAL A 73 -7.75 2.05 -0.73
N ASN A 74 -8.69 2.52 -1.53
CA ASN A 74 -8.74 2.25 -2.95
C ASN A 74 -8.93 3.56 -3.73
N SER A 75 -7.82 4.10 -4.26
CA SER A 75 -7.82 5.37 -4.99
C SER A 75 -8.40 5.29 -6.41
N GLY A 76 -8.80 4.10 -6.89
CA GLY A 76 -9.50 3.93 -8.16
C GLY A 76 -10.02 2.50 -8.38
N ASP A 77 -11.09 2.37 -9.17
CA ASP A 77 -11.63 1.06 -9.54
C ASP A 77 -10.74 0.38 -10.61
N THR A 78 -9.63 -0.19 -10.14
CA THR A 78 -8.66 -0.89 -10.98
C THR A 78 -8.43 -2.32 -10.48
N PRO A 79 -8.32 -3.32 -11.38
CA PRO A 79 -8.07 -4.71 -10.97
C PRO A 79 -6.80 -4.91 -10.13
N LEU A 80 -5.79 -4.05 -10.32
CA LEU A 80 -4.51 -4.12 -9.61
C LEU A 80 -4.63 -3.87 -8.11
N LYS A 81 -5.69 -3.16 -7.67
CA LYS A 81 -5.96 -2.96 -6.23
C LYS A 81 -6.64 -4.14 -5.57
N GLY A 82 -7.03 -5.16 -6.34
CA GLY A 82 -7.49 -6.45 -5.82
C GLY A 82 -8.78 -6.39 -5.02
N LEU A 83 -9.56 -5.30 -5.14
CA LEU A 83 -10.80 -5.10 -4.39
C LEU A 83 -11.80 -6.25 -4.60
N LYS A 84 -11.81 -6.87 -5.80
CA LYS A 84 -12.55 -8.11 -6.09
C LYS A 84 -12.41 -9.15 -4.97
N PHE A 85 -11.18 -9.51 -4.65
CA PHE A 85 -10.88 -10.61 -3.73
C PHE A 85 -11.28 -10.27 -2.30
N LEU A 86 -11.18 -8.99 -1.92
CA LEU A 86 -11.67 -8.52 -0.62
C LEU A 86 -13.20 -8.52 -0.56
N LEU A 87 -13.90 -8.11 -1.62
CA LEU A 87 -15.36 -8.13 -1.65
C LEU A 87 -15.91 -9.56 -1.57
N GLU A 88 -15.31 -10.50 -2.29
CA GLU A 88 -15.63 -11.93 -2.18
C GLU A 88 -15.36 -12.46 -0.77
N ALA A 89 -14.24 -12.08 -0.14
CA ALA A 89 -13.93 -12.47 1.23
C ALA A 89 -14.94 -11.91 2.23
N VAL A 90 -15.36 -10.65 2.08
CA VAL A 90 -16.39 -10.03 2.92
C VAL A 90 -17.73 -10.73 2.76
N ALA A 91 -18.13 -11.10 1.54
CA ALA A 91 -19.36 -11.85 1.30
C ALA A 91 -19.37 -13.21 2.02
N GLU A 92 -18.23 -13.90 2.06
CA GLU A 92 -18.12 -15.17 2.80
C GLU A 92 -18.19 -14.94 4.32
N LEU A 93 -17.35 -14.05 4.84
CA LEU A 93 -17.26 -13.76 6.27
C LEU A 93 -18.59 -13.26 6.86
N ARG A 94 -19.38 -12.56 6.05
CA ARG A 94 -20.66 -11.98 6.48
C ARG A 94 -21.74 -13.02 6.77
N LYS A 95 -21.60 -14.25 6.27
CA LYS A 95 -22.53 -15.34 6.57
C LYS A 95 -22.55 -15.69 8.06
N GLU A 96 -21.45 -15.44 8.76
CA GLU A 96 -21.28 -15.79 10.18
C GLU A 96 -21.14 -14.56 11.09
N ARG A 97 -20.85 -13.38 10.53
CA ARG A 97 -20.49 -12.18 11.31
C ARG A 97 -21.08 -10.90 10.72
N ASN A 98 -21.40 -9.94 11.59
CA ASN A 98 -21.76 -8.60 11.15
C ASN A 98 -20.50 -7.79 10.77
N ILE A 99 -19.99 -8.02 9.56
CA ILE A 99 -18.84 -7.30 8.99
C ILE A 99 -19.30 -5.98 8.38
N GLN A 100 -18.54 -4.91 8.61
CA GLN A 100 -18.66 -3.64 7.90
C GLN A 100 -17.37 -3.37 7.14
N LEU A 101 -17.44 -3.08 5.85
CA LEU A 101 -16.30 -2.69 5.03
C LEU A 101 -16.40 -1.20 4.68
N LEU A 102 -15.42 -0.43 5.14
CA LEU A 102 -15.22 0.94 4.68
C LEU A 102 -14.18 0.97 3.56
N ILE A 103 -14.55 1.52 2.42
CA ILE A 103 -13.65 1.76 1.30
C ILE A 103 -13.35 3.27 1.23
N VAL A 104 -12.11 3.64 1.51
CA VAL A 104 -11.65 5.01 1.30
C VAL A 104 -11.37 5.19 -0.18
N GLY A 105 -12.21 5.98 -0.84
CA GLY A 105 -12.20 6.15 -2.28
C GLY A 105 -13.59 6.43 -2.83
N LYS A 106 -13.67 6.66 -4.14
CA LYS A 106 -14.93 6.83 -4.85
C LYS A 106 -15.24 5.57 -5.65
N PRO A 107 -16.48 5.05 -5.62
CA PRO A 107 -16.88 4.05 -6.59
C PRO A 107 -16.85 4.67 -7.98
N LEU A 108 -16.49 3.89 -8.99
CA LEU A 108 -16.65 4.30 -10.38
C LEU A 108 -18.07 3.95 -10.81
N GLN A 109 -18.81 4.93 -11.33
CA GLN A 109 -20.16 4.68 -11.87
C GLN A 109 -20.06 3.73 -13.07
N ASN A 110 -20.86 2.66 -13.08
CA ASN A 110 -20.73 1.54 -14.03
C ASN A 110 -19.34 0.87 -13.97
N GLY A 111 -18.69 0.96 -12.81
CA GLY A 111 -17.40 0.35 -12.54
C GLY A 111 -17.50 -1.16 -12.40
N TYR A 112 -16.34 -1.80 -12.45
CA TYR A 112 -16.21 -3.23 -12.24
C TYR A 112 -16.70 -3.66 -10.85
N THR A 113 -16.54 -2.81 -9.83
CA THR A 113 -16.91 -3.15 -8.45
C THR A 113 -18.39 -2.99 -8.13
N GLU A 114 -19.13 -2.14 -8.85
CA GLU A 114 -20.55 -1.86 -8.55
C GLU A 114 -21.43 -3.10 -8.80
N GLY A 115 -21.36 -3.69 -9.99
CA GLY A 115 -22.08 -4.93 -10.29
C GLY A 115 -21.62 -6.12 -9.44
N LEU A 116 -20.36 -6.10 -8.98
CA LEU A 116 -19.85 -7.15 -8.10
C LEU A 116 -20.52 -7.09 -6.72
N LEU A 117 -20.67 -5.89 -6.12
CA LEU A 117 -21.34 -5.71 -4.83
C LEU A 117 -22.78 -6.22 -4.83
N GLU A 118 -23.53 -5.90 -5.89
CA GLU A 118 -24.90 -6.36 -6.06
C GLU A 118 -24.97 -7.88 -6.24
N SER A 119 -24.11 -8.44 -7.09
CA SER A 119 -24.08 -9.89 -7.34
C SER A 119 -23.72 -10.72 -6.10
N LEU A 120 -22.90 -10.15 -5.21
CA LEU A 120 -22.52 -10.75 -3.93
C LEU A 120 -23.55 -10.48 -2.81
N GLY A 121 -24.52 -9.58 -3.01
CA GLY A 121 -25.53 -9.24 -2.01
C GLY A 121 -24.96 -8.55 -0.76
N ILE A 122 -23.88 -7.77 -0.90
CA ILE A 122 -23.19 -7.14 0.24
C ILE A 122 -23.24 -5.60 0.24
N SER A 123 -23.97 -4.99 -0.68
CA SER A 123 -24.02 -3.53 -0.83
C SER A 123 -24.37 -2.78 0.47
N ASP A 124 -25.16 -3.38 1.36
CA ASP A 124 -25.59 -2.81 2.62
C ASP A 124 -24.54 -2.86 3.76
N CYS A 125 -23.42 -3.57 3.60
CA CYS A 125 -22.28 -3.50 4.54
C CYS A 125 -21.04 -2.83 3.97
N VAL A 126 -21.09 -2.34 2.73
CA VAL A 126 -19.97 -1.66 2.08
C VAL A 126 -20.27 -0.17 1.99
N THR A 127 -19.45 0.65 2.62
CA THR A 127 -19.56 2.10 2.57
C THR A 127 -18.34 2.71 1.89
N TYR A 128 -18.57 3.56 0.90
CA TYR A 128 -17.53 4.39 0.30
C TYR A 128 -17.49 5.76 0.98
N THR A 129 -16.31 6.22 1.39
CA THR A 129 -16.18 7.56 1.99
C THR A 129 -16.17 8.68 0.97
N GLY A 130 -15.93 8.36 -0.31
CA GLY A 130 -15.49 9.34 -1.28
C GLY A 130 -14.07 9.84 -0.99
N GLN A 131 -13.79 11.08 -1.38
CA GLN A 131 -12.52 11.74 -1.02
C GLN A 131 -12.66 12.33 0.38
N ILE A 132 -11.76 11.94 1.26
CA ILE A 132 -11.65 12.47 2.62
C ILE A 132 -10.28 13.14 2.79
N ASP A 133 -10.20 14.08 3.71
CA ASP A 133 -8.92 14.71 4.07
C ASP A 133 -8.08 13.79 4.96
N THR A 134 -6.82 14.18 5.18
CA THR A 134 -5.89 13.37 5.98
C THR A 134 -6.32 13.20 7.44
N PRO A 135 -6.81 14.23 8.17
CA PRO A 135 -7.33 14.04 9.52
C PRO A 135 -8.46 13.02 9.60
N GLU A 136 -9.40 13.06 8.64
CA GLU A 136 -10.49 12.08 8.59
C GLU A 136 -9.95 10.68 8.24
N LEU A 137 -9.00 10.55 7.32
CA LEU A 137 -8.35 9.28 7.01
C LEU A 137 -7.68 8.66 8.26
N VAL A 138 -6.95 9.46 9.04
CA VAL A 138 -6.32 9.04 10.31
C VAL A 138 -7.37 8.57 11.30
N ARG A 139 -8.50 9.28 11.40
CA ARG A 139 -9.64 8.86 12.22
C ARG A 139 -10.20 7.52 11.75
N GLN A 140 -10.35 7.33 10.44
CA GLN A 140 -10.87 6.10 9.87
C GLN A 140 -9.94 4.90 10.10
N TYR A 141 -8.63 5.07 9.91
CA TYR A 141 -7.65 4.04 10.29
C TYR A 141 -7.76 3.69 11.77
N SER A 142 -7.78 4.70 12.64
CA SER A 142 -7.81 4.52 14.09
C SER A 142 -9.07 3.80 14.60
N MET A 143 -10.21 4.00 13.94
CA MET A 143 -11.46 3.31 14.27
C MET A 143 -11.55 1.91 13.67
N ALA A 144 -10.77 1.55 12.65
CA ALA A 144 -10.88 0.25 12.00
C ALA A 144 -10.42 -0.89 12.93
N THR A 145 -11.07 -2.05 12.86
CA THR A 145 -10.56 -3.28 13.49
C THR A 145 -9.24 -3.70 12.83
N MET A 146 -9.16 -3.57 11.50
CA MET A 146 -7.94 -3.78 10.72
C MET A 146 -8.05 -3.08 9.37
N LEU A 147 -6.89 -2.75 8.79
CA LEU A 147 -6.77 -2.43 7.38
C LEU A 147 -6.54 -3.73 6.60
N VAL A 148 -7.20 -3.86 5.45
CA VAL A 148 -6.91 -4.89 4.45
C VAL A 148 -6.38 -4.23 3.17
N VAL A 149 -5.20 -4.62 2.72
CA VAL A 149 -4.57 -4.19 1.46
C VAL A 149 -4.51 -5.38 0.49
N PRO A 150 -5.57 -5.60 -0.32
CA PRO A 150 -5.70 -6.80 -1.15
C PRO A 150 -4.98 -6.69 -2.51
N SER A 151 -4.07 -5.72 -2.67
CA SER A 151 -3.45 -5.36 -3.95
C SER A 151 -2.85 -6.57 -4.67
N VAL A 152 -3.05 -6.63 -5.98
CA VAL A 152 -2.37 -7.58 -6.88
C VAL A 152 -1.02 -7.04 -7.33
N TYR A 153 -0.87 -5.72 -7.34
CA TYR A 153 0.42 -5.03 -7.50
C TYR A 153 0.42 -3.77 -6.65
N GLU A 154 1.53 -3.48 -5.98
CA GLU A 154 1.69 -2.28 -5.18
C GLU A 154 3.14 -1.77 -5.26
N GLY A 155 3.31 -0.48 -5.56
CA GLY A 155 4.64 0.11 -5.75
C GLY A 155 5.42 0.27 -4.44
N PHE A 156 4.75 0.72 -3.39
CA PHE A 156 5.30 0.82 -2.03
C PHE A 156 4.31 0.25 -1.01
N GLY A 157 3.13 0.86 -0.90
CA GLY A 157 2.10 0.45 0.07
C GLY A 157 1.89 1.47 1.19
N LEU A 158 1.84 2.76 0.83
CA LEU A 158 1.57 3.85 1.78
C LEU A 158 0.35 3.58 2.68
N PRO A 159 -0.80 3.05 2.18
CA PRO A 159 -1.92 2.75 3.08
C PRO A 159 -1.58 1.79 4.21
N ALA A 160 -0.76 0.76 3.94
CA ALA A 160 -0.29 -0.16 4.97
C ALA A 160 0.58 0.57 6.00
N ALA A 161 1.54 1.38 5.54
CA ALA A 161 2.45 2.11 6.41
C ALA A 161 1.73 3.17 7.27
N GLU A 162 0.77 3.89 6.67
CA GLU A 162 -0.09 4.88 7.35
C GLU A 162 -0.96 4.24 8.44
N ALA A 163 -1.61 3.11 8.14
CA ALA A 163 -2.43 2.38 9.11
C ALA A 163 -1.58 1.80 10.25
N MET A 164 -0.42 1.22 9.94
CA MET A 164 0.54 0.77 10.96
C MET A 164 0.98 1.94 11.85
N SER A 165 1.19 3.13 11.28
CA SER A 165 1.56 4.32 12.06
C SER A 165 0.41 4.77 12.98
N CYS A 166 -0.84 4.63 12.55
CA CYS A 166 -2.03 4.84 13.38
C CYS A 166 -2.30 3.72 14.41
N GLY A 167 -1.43 2.70 14.50
CA GLY A 167 -1.62 1.54 15.39
C GLY A 167 -2.77 0.63 14.96
N THR A 168 -3.08 0.59 13.66
CA THR A 168 -4.12 -0.27 13.09
C THR A 168 -3.48 -1.57 12.58
N PRO A 169 -3.97 -2.75 12.98
CA PRO A 169 -3.49 -4.03 12.45
C PRO A 169 -3.68 -4.11 10.93
N VAL A 170 -2.74 -4.74 10.23
CA VAL A 170 -2.76 -4.87 8.77
C VAL A 170 -2.80 -6.33 8.33
N VAL A 171 -3.75 -6.64 7.44
CA VAL A 171 -3.71 -7.80 6.54
C VAL A 171 -3.34 -7.27 5.16
N SER A 172 -2.33 -7.84 4.52
CA SER A 172 -1.84 -7.38 3.22
C SER A 172 -1.42 -8.55 2.35
N THR A 173 -1.42 -8.36 1.04
CA THR A 173 -0.87 -9.37 0.13
C THR A 173 0.65 -9.30 0.08
N THR A 174 1.29 -10.30 -0.51
CA THR A 174 2.73 -10.27 -0.83
C THR A 174 3.04 -9.58 -2.17
N ALA A 175 2.12 -8.74 -2.69
CA ALA A 175 2.32 -8.09 -3.98
C ALA A 175 3.30 -6.92 -3.90
N GLY A 176 4.22 -6.87 -4.87
CA GLY A 176 5.19 -5.77 -5.00
C GLY A 176 5.97 -5.52 -3.71
N ALA A 177 5.96 -4.28 -3.23
CA ALA A 177 6.72 -3.86 -2.07
C ALA A 177 6.04 -4.11 -0.70
N LEU A 178 4.81 -4.66 -0.68
CA LEU A 178 4.06 -4.86 0.57
C LEU A 178 4.80 -5.72 1.62
N PRO A 179 5.53 -6.80 1.25
CA PRO A 179 6.36 -7.54 2.21
C PRO A 179 7.45 -6.69 2.87
N GLU A 180 8.00 -5.70 2.15
CA GLU A 180 9.04 -4.81 2.66
C GLU A 180 8.45 -3.85 3.70
N VAL A 181 7.26 -3.30 3.42
CA VAL A 181 6.54 -2.39 4.33
C VAL A 181 6.03 -3.13 5.56
N VAL A 182 5.24 -4.19 5.36
CA VAL A 182 4.53 -4.89 6.45
C VAL A 182 5.46 -5.80 7.26
N GLY A 183 6.37 -6.52 6.59
CA GLY A 183 7.27 -7.46 7.23
C GLY A 183 6.56 -8.51 8.09
N ASP A 184 7.09 -8.75 9.28
CA ASP A 184 6.55 -9.64 10.33
C ASP A 184 5.50 -8.95 11.23
N ALA A 185 5.20 -7.68 10.97
CA ALA A 185 4.33 -6.85 11.79
C ALA A 185 2.87 -6.79 11.29
N GLY A 186 2.50 -7.69 10.37
CA GLY A 186 1.14 -7.87 9.89
C GLY A 186 0.93 -9.29 9.34
N MET A 187 -0.27 -9.55 8.84
CA MET A 187 -0.59 -10.84 8.19
C MET A 187 -0.38 -10.70 6.68
N LEU A 188 0.59 -11.42 6.14
CA LEU A 188 0.88 -11.45 4.70
C LEU A 188 0.23 -12.68 4.03
N VAL A 189 -0.48 -12.47 2.93
CA VAL A 189 -1.17 -13.52 2.15
C VAL A 189 -0.81 -13.48 0.66
N PRO A 190 -0.96 -14.56 -0.11
CA PRO A 190 -0.77 -14.50 -1.55
C PRO A 190 -1.74 -13.50 -2.22
N PRO A 191 -1.31 -12.74 -3.25
CA PRO A 191 -2.21 -11.88 -4.01
C PRO A 191 -3.23 -12.72 -4.79
N ALA A 192 -4.36 -12.10 -5.11
CA ALA A 192 -5.44 -12.75 -5.87
C ALA A 192 -6.00 -14.04 -5.24
N ASN A 193 -5.96 -14.14 -3.91
CA ASN A 193 -6.40 -15.31 -3.16
C ASN A 193 -7.44 -14.94 -2.09
N THR A 194 -8.72 -15.11 -2.44
CA THR A 194 -9.87 -14.84 -1.55
C THR A 194 -9.84 -15.73 -0.29
N GLY A 195 -9.52 -17.02 -0.43
CA GLY A 195 -9.47 -17.94 0.72
C GLY A 195 -8.43 -17.54 1.76
N ALA A 196 -7.23 -17.17 1.32
CA ALA A 196 -6.18 -16.70 2.22
C ALA A 196 -6.55 -15.38 2.92
N LEU A 197 -7.25 -14.47 2.23
CA LEU A 197 -7.80 -13.26 2.87
C LEU A 197 -8.82 -13.61 3.96
N ILE A 198 -9.75 -14.54 3.68
CA ILE A 198 -10.74 -15.02 4.67
C ILE A 198 -10.03 -15.57 5.91
N GLU A 199 -9.07 -16.48 5.74
CA GLU A 199 -8.32 -17.08 6.85
C GLU A 199 -7.59 -16.02 7.68
N ALA A 200 -6.88 -15.08 7.03
CA ALA A 200 -6.12 -14.05 7.72
C ALA A 200 -7.02 -13.05 8.46
N ILE A 201 -8.13 -12.63 7.85
CA ILE A 201 -9.11 -11.72 8.46
C ILE A 201 -9.77 -12.42 9.65
N THR A 202 -10.25 -13.66 9.50
CA THR A 202 -10.84 -14.45 10.59
C THR A 202 -9.88 -14.62 11.76
N ALA A 203 -8.62 -14.99 11.49
CA ALA A 203 -7.60 -15.16 12.53
C ALA A 203 -7.37 -13.88 13.36
N LEU A 204 -7.49 -12.70 12.75
CA LEU A 204 -7.42 -11.44 13.46
C LEU A 204 -8.74 -11.09 14.14
N LEU A 205 -9.90 -11.31 13.52
CA LEU A 205 -11.21 -11.07 14.14
C LEU A 205 -11.39 -11.89 15.43
N ASP A 206 -10.92 -13.14 15.46
CA ASP A 206 -11.04 -14.05 16.61
C ASP A 206 -10.00 -13.84 17.71
N ASN A 207 -8.93 -13.08 17.43
CA ASN A 207 -7.83 -12.93 18.36
C ASN A 207 -7.47 -11.46 18.61
N PRO A 208 -8.20 -10.78 19.54
CA PRO A 208 -7.92 -9.40 19.92
C PRO A 208 -6.48 -9.19 20.43
N ALA A 209 -5.91 -10.18 21.12
CA ALA A 209 -4.54 -10.11 21.62
C ALA A 209 -3.52 -10.10 20.46
N LYS A 210 -3.71 -10.94 19.44
CA LYS A 210 -2.89 -10.94 18.23
C LYS A 210 -3.04 -9.63 17.45
N ARG A 211 -4.25 -9.07 17.35
CA ARG A 211 -4.46 -7.74 16.74
C ARG A 211 -3.64 -6.68 17.46
N LYS A 212 -3.74 -6.60 18.78
CA LYS A 212 -2.99 -5.63 19.60
C LYS A 212 -1.48 -5.79 19.40
N HIS A 213 -0.99 -7.03 19.44
CA HIS A 213 0.43 -7.30 19.23
C HIS A 213 0.94 -6.85 17.87
N LEU A 214 0.22 -7.17 16.78
CA LEU A 214 0.59 -6.75 15.42
C LEU A 214 0.49 -5.24 15.24
N ALA A 215 -0.49 -4.57 15.84
CA ALA A 215 -0.60 -3.12 15.85
C ALA A 215 0.64 -2.45 16.49
N GLU A 216 1.06 -2.93 17.66
CA GLU A 216 2.25 -2.43 18.37
C GLU A 216 3.53 -2.66 17.57
N MET A 217 3.69 -3.87 17.03
CA MET A 217 4.81 -4.21 16.14
C MET A 217 4.82 -3.35 14.88
N GLY A 218 3.66 -3.12 14.29
CA GLY A 218 3.51 -2.35 13.06
C GLY A 218 3.89 -0.90 13.27
N HIS A 219 3.36 -0.29 14.32
CA HIS A 219 3.71 1.08 14.72
C HIS A 219 5.21 1.24 14.96
N LYS A 220 5.82 0.32 15.71
CA LYS A 220 7.28 0.34 15.95
C LYS A 220 8.09 0.18 14.66
N ARG A 221 7.67 -0.69 13.76
CA ARG A 221 8.36 -0.92 12.48
C ARG A 221 8.36 0.33 11.62
N VAL A 222 7.19 0.92 11.37
CA VAL A 222 7.09 2.06 10.44
C VAL A 222 7.76 3.31 10.98
N THR A 223 7.68 3.55 12.29
CA THR A 223 8.37 4.68 12.92
C THR A 223 9.88 4.59 12.82
N GLN A 224 10.44 3.36 12.83
CA GLN A 224 11.87 3.12 12.70
C GLN A 224 12.36 3.12 11.24
N MET A 225 11.60 2.49 10.34
CA MET A 225 12.05 2.22 8.97
C MET A 225 11.61 3.25 7.93
N PHE A 226 10.41 3.83 8.08
CA PHE A 226 9.75 4.61 7.03
C PHE A 226 9.43 6.03 7.53
N ASN A 227 10.47 6.84 7.70
CA ASN A 227 10.31 8.24 8.14
C ASN A 227 10.87 9.22 7.10
N TRP A 228 10.16 10.33 6.90
CA TRP A 228 10.51 11.34 5.89
C TRP A 228 11.85 12.02 6.13
N GLN A 229 12.33 12.11 7.37
CA GLN A 229 13.62 12.73 7.68
C GLN A 229 14.77 11.91 7.08
N SER A 230 14.74 10.58 7.26
CA SER A 230 15.68 9.65 6.64
C SER A 230 15.59 9.70 5.11
N THR A 231 14.38 9.62 4.54
CA THR A 231 14.15 9.70 3.09
C THR A 231 14.73 10.99 2.50
N ALA A 232 14.46 12.14 3.13
CA ALA A 232 14.99 13.43 2.70
C ALA A 232 16.52 13.49 2.80
N LYS A 233 17.11 12.97 3.88
CA LYS A 233 18.57 12.91 4.05
C LYS A 233 19.22 12.08 2.95
N TYR A 234 18.76 10.85 2.72
CA TYR A 234 19.33 9.96 1.71
C TYR A 234 19.16 10.52 0.29
N THR A 235 18.01 11.14 0.01
CA THR A 235 17.76 11.83 -1.26
C THR A 235 18.73 13.00 -1.46
N ALA A 236 18.92 13.83 -0.44
CA ALA A 236 19.86 14.95 -0.50
C ALA A 236 21.32 14.49 -0.66
N ASP A 237 21.70 13.39 -0.01
CA ASP A 237 23.04 12.83 -0.15
C ASP A 237 23.27 12.26 -1.57
N LEU A 238 22.26 11.64 -2.19
CA LEU A 238 22.31 11.25 -3.61
C LEU A 238 22.38 12.45 -4.56
N TYR A 239 21.66 13.54 -4.27
CA TYR A 239 21.79 14.77 -5.06
C TYR A 239 23.21 15.34 -5.00
N LYS A 240 23.87 15.30 -3.85
CA LYS A 240 25.28 15.71 -3.72
C LYS A 240 26.23 14.79 -4.50
N GLU A 241 25.97 13.48 -4.53
CA GLU A 241 26.69 12.52 -5.39
C GLU A 241 26.54 12.89 -6.86
N ALA A 242 25.31 13.07 -7.34
CA ALA A 242 25.02 13.43 -8.72
C ALA A 242 25.70 14.75 -9.16
N ILE A 243 25.68 15.79 -8.31
CA ILE A 243 26.35 17.07 -8.59
C ILE A 243 27.88 16.90 -8.67
N ARG A 244 28.48 16.08 -7.80
CA ARG A 244 29.94 15.81 -7.83
C ARG A 244 30.35 15.08 -9.09
N ASP A 245 29.58 14.08 -9.51
CA ASP A 245 29.90 13.28 -10.70
C ASP A 245 29.64 14.05 -12.00
N GLN A 246 28.67 14.97 -12.02
CA GLN A 246 28.49 15.89 -13.15
C GLN A 246 29.69 16.83 -13.33
N LYS A 247 30.30 17.34 -12.25
CA LYS A 247 31.49 18.20 -12.33
C LYS A 247 32.70 17.48 -12.94
N ARG A 248 32.80 16.16 -12.76
CA ARG A 248 33.83 15.33 -13.42
C ARG A 248 33.59 15.15 -14.92
N PHE A 249 32.33 15.20 -15.36
CA PHE A 249 31.94 15.10 -16.77
C PHE A 249 32.11 16.40 -17.57
N ILE A 250 32.11 17.56 -16.92
CA ILE A 250 32.34 18.87 -17.57
C ILE A 250 33.83 19.24 -17.58
N ALA A 251 34.62 18.68 -16.66
CA ALA A 251 36.05 18.95 -16.51
C ALA A 251 36.97 17.95 -17.25
N ALA A 252 36.40 16.95 -17.93
CA ALA A 252 37.09 15.97 -18.78
C ALA A 252 36.70 16.18 -20.25
#